data_AF-A0A9D9Q519-F1
#
_entry.id   AF-A0A9D9Q519-F1
#
_cell.length_a   1.000
_cell.length_b   1.000
_cell.length_c   1.000
_cell.angle_alpha   90.00
_cell.angle_beta   90.00
_cell.angle_gamma   90.00
#
_symmetry.space_group_name_H-M   'P 1'
#
loop_
_entity.id
_entity.type
_entity.pdbx_description
1 polymer ?
#
loop_
_entity_poly.entity_id
_entity_poly.type
_entity_poly.pdbx_seq_one_letter_code
_entity_poly.pdbx_strand_id
1 'polypeptide(L)'
;MKKFFSLIAMIAAVAMVSCEPTPSPEPDPTPEKLTASVSPSEITADGQSKAVFTVKYGDKAVSNVKAYVNGAETALSALTFTTKTAGTYKFYFTYEWKTGETVKSNEVTVTAKAAEQSGDGSGLTMEVDNTVIPINTGRATFTIKFNGKVVESGYKIYKNGTETKLPTDANKKPYFVSKDTGTFTFYVTYNITESTKNKPISVQVINDAIPDRAEDPNPTSTSFKRRAMVMQFTGTN
;
A
#
# COMPACT_ATOMS: atom_id res chain seq x y z
N MET A 1 112.05 16.59 -2.46
CA MET A 1 110.63 16.77 -2.81
C MET A 1 110.33 18.27 -2.77
N LYS A 2 109.62 18.76 -3.79
CA LYS A 2 109.59 20.17 -4.22
C LYS A 2 108.50 21.00 -3.50
N LYS A 3 108.93 22.18 -3.01
CA LYS A 3 108.26 23.51 -2.96
C LYS A 3 107.00 23.66 -2.05
N PHE A 4 107.03 24.43 -0.96
CA PHE A 4 107.06 25.90 -0.74
C PHE A 4 105.70 26.62 -0.87
N PHE A 5 105.37 27.42 0.18
CA PHE A 5 104.48 28.61 0.23
C PHE A 5 102.96 28.34 -0.03
N SER A 6 101.96 29.06 0.46
CA SER A 6 101.79 30.31 1.22
C SER A 6 100.31 30.39 1.69
N LEU A 7 100.08 31.23 2.70
CA LEU A 7 98.87 31.93 3.16
C LEU A 7 97.80 32.30 2.10
N ILE A 8 96.52 32.48 2.52
CA ILE A 8 95.36 33.31 2.02
C ILE A 8 94.04 32.49 2.16
N ALA A 9 93.09 32.80 3.06
CA ALA A 9 92.06 33.86 3.13
C ALA A 9 90.77 33.63 2.28
N MET A 10 89.62 34.02 2.87
CA MET A 10 88.27 34.23 2.27
C MET A 10 87.45 32.94 1.98
N ILE A 11 86.16 32.84 2.34
CA ILE A 11 85.00 33.48 1.68
C ILE A 11 83.76 33.47 2.61
N ALA A 12 82.97 34.54 2.53
CA ALA A 12 81.71 34.79 3.21
C ALA A 12 80.55 33.88 2.73
N ALA A 13 79.68 33.46 3.66
CA ALA A 13 78.49 32.66 3.39
C ALA A 13 77.33 33.54 2.87
N VAL A 14 76.77 33.17 1.72
CA VAL A 14 75.53 33.73 1.17
C VAL A 14 74.37 32.90 1.70
N ALA A 15 73.44 33.53 2.43
CA ALA A 15 72.20 32.90 2.88
C ALA A 15 71.27 32.68 1.67
N MET A 16 70.94 31.43 1.37
CA MET A 16 69.88 31.09 0.43
C MET A 16 68.56 30.94 1.21
N VAL A 17 67.62 31.85 0.98
CA VAL A 17 66.21 31.71 1.38
C VAL A 17 65.60 30.65 0.48
N SER A 18 65.39 29.45 1.05
CA SER A 18 64.61 28.39 0.42
C SER A 18 63.13 28.74 0.52
N CYS A 19 62.55 29.19 -0.59
CA CYS A 19 61.11 29.33 -0.73
C CYS A 19 60.52 27.91 -0.85
N GLU A 20 60.00 27.36 0.23
CA GLU A 20 59.21 26.13 0.16
C GLU A 20 57.93 26.43 -0.64
N PRO A 21 57.63 25.69 -1.73
CA PRO A 21 56.35 25.82 -2.39
C PRO A 21 55.27 25.35 -1.42
N THR A 22 54.38 26.26 -1.03
CA THR A 22 53.13 25.94 -0.33
C THR A 22 52.45 24.80 -1.07
N PRO A 23 52.10 23.68 -0.41
CA PRO A 23 51.36 22.61 -1.06
C PRO A 23 50.05 23.20 -1.60
N SER A 24 49.89 23.13 -2.92
CA SER A 24 48.60 23.43 -3.56
C SER A 24 47.54 22.57 -2.88
N PRO A 25 46.39 23.13 -2.46
CA PRO A 25 45.31 22.32 -1.94
C PRO A 25 44.98 21.25 -2.99
N GLU A 26 44.99 19.99 -2.58
CA GLU A 26 44.52 18.89 -3.43
C GLU A 26 43.11 19.24 -3.90
N PRO A 27 42.78 19.03 -5.18
CA PRO A 27 41.42 19.25 -5.65
C PRO A 27 40.47 18.41 -4.81
N ASP A 28 39.40 19.04 -4.30
CA ASP A 28 38.34 18.30 -3.59
C ASP A 28 37.91 17.11 -4.45
N PRO A 29 37.87 15.88 -3.89
CA PRO A 29 37.53 14.72 -4.67
C PRO A 29 36.10 14.88 -5.19
N THR A 30 35.95 14.87 -6.51
CA THR A 30 34.65 14.95 -7.17
C THR A 30 33.75 13.83 -6.63
N PRO A 31 32.51 14.13 -6.20
CA PRO A 31 31.64 13.10 -5.65
C PRO A 31 31.37 12.01 -6.71
N GLU A 32 31.65 10.77 -6.35
CA GLU A 32 31.36 9.61 -7.20
C GLU A 32 29.84 9.39 -7.29
N LYS A 33 29.40 8.72 -8.36
CA LYS A 33 27.97 8.48 -8.58
C LYS A 33 27.43 7.42 -7.61
N LEU A 34 26.33 7.72 -6.92
CA LEU A 34 25.55 6.74 -6.18
C LEU A 34 24.69 5.92 -7.16
N THR A 35 24.76 4.60 -7.07
CA THR A 35 23.95 3.68 -7.90
C THR A 35 23.24 2.67 -7.02
N ALA A 36 22.03 2.29 -7.42
CA ALA A 36 21.22 1.30 -6.73
C ALA A 36 20.75 0.24 -7.73
N SER A 37 20.78 -1.02 -7.30
CA SER A 37 20.15 -2.15 -8.00
C SER A 37 19.35 -2.98 -6.99
N VAL A 38 18.43 -3.79 -7.49
CA VAL A 38 17.60 -4.67 -6.66
C VAL A 38 17.56 -6.07 -7.27
N SER A 39 17.57 -7.09 -6.41
CA SER A 39 17.32 -8.47 -6.83
C SER A 39 16.59 -9.24 -5.74
N PRO A 40 15.50 -9.97 -6.08
CA PRO A 40 14.75 -9.87 -7.34
C PRO A 40 14.00 -8.53 -7.46
N SER A 41 13.70 -8.10 -8.69
CA SER A 41 12.85 -6.93 -8.98
C SER A 41 11.35 -7.24 -8.95
N GLU A 42 11.00 -8.53 -8.84
CA GLU A 42 9.64 -9.00 -8.63
C GLU A 42 9.59 -9.88 -7.38
N ILE A 43 8.62 -9.63 -6.50
CA ILE A 43 8.41 -10.41 -5.27
C ILE A 43 6.94 -10.73 -5.10
N THR A 44 6.65 -11.66 -4.19
CA THR A 44 5.29 -11.90 -3.72
C THR A 44 4.92 -10.94 -2.59
N ALA A 45 3.70 -10.42 -2.60
CA ALA A 45 3.14 -9.55 -1.57
C ALA A 45 2.62 -10.36 -0.35
N ASP A 46 3.43 -11.28 0.17
CA ASP A 46 3.11 -12.17 1.31
C ASP A 46 3.70 -11.67 2.65
N GLY A 47 4.49 -10.59 2.62
CA GLY A 47 5.25 -10.07 3.76
C GLY A 47 6.50 -10.88 4.10
N GLN A 48 6.84 -11.90 3.33
CA GLN A 48 7.99 -12.80 3.53
C GLN A 48 9.00 -12.72 2.39
N SER A 49 8.54 -12.63 1.15
CA SER A 49 9.37 -12.52 -0.05
C SER A 49 10.15 -11.20 -0.03
N LYS A 50 11.46 -11.31 -0.27
CA LYS A 50 12.43 -10.22 -0.06
C LYS A 50 12.98 -9.73 -1.39
N ALA A 51 12.94 -8.42 -1.58
CA ALA A 51 13.76 -7.71 -2.56
C ALA A 51 14.96 -7.11 -1.84
N VAL A 52 16.18 -7.46 -2.26
CA VAL A 52 17.42 -6.99 -1.62
C VAL A 52 18.07 -5.94 -2.52
N PHE A 53 18.31 -4.75 -1.95
CA PHE A 53 18.98 -3.67 -2.65
C PHE A 53 20.49 -3.74 -2.46
N THR A 54 21.21 -3.48 -3.54
CA THR A 54 22.65 -3.22 -3.51
C THR A 54 22.86 -1.75 -3.88
N VAL A 55 23.46 -0.99 -2.96
CA VAL A 55 23.77 0.42 -3.19
C VAL A 55 25.28 0.61 -3.20
N LYS A 56 25.79 1.29 -4.24
CA LYS A 56 27.22 1.56 -4.41
C LYS A 56 27.49 3.04 -4.60
N TYR A 57 28.51 3.53 -3.93
CA TYR A 57 29.13 4.83 -4.22
C TYR A 57 30.40 4.56 -5.01
N GLY A 58 30.38 4.90 -6.31
CA GLY A 58 31.32 4.37 -7.29
C GLY A 58 31.33 2.84 -7.28
N ASP A 59 32.48 2.24 -7.01
CA ASP A 59 32.64 0.78 -6.96
C ASP A 59 32.43 0.16 -5.56
N LYS A 60 32.27 0.99 -4.53
CA LYS A 60 32.18 0.54 -3.13
C LYS A 60 30.73 0.38 -2.69
N ALA A 61 30.40 -0.78 -2.12
CA ALA A 61 29.10 -1.00 -1.48
C ALA A 61 28.97 -0.12 -0.22
N VAL A 62 27.83 0.54 -0.08
CA VAL A 62 27.50 1.41 1.06
C VAL A 62 26.17 0.96 1.68
N SER A 63 26.09 0.98 3.01
CA SER A 63 24.91 0.53 3.76
C SER A 63 24.26 1.65 4.59
N ASN A 64 25.00 2.71 4.91
CA ASN A 64 24.54 3.89 5.63
C ASN A 64 23.83 4.88 4.69
N VAL A 65 22.75 4.43 4.07
CA VAL A 65 21.95 5.21 3.12
C VAL A 65 20.54 5.42 3.66
N LYS A 66 19.89 6.50 3.25
CA LYS A 66 18.45 6.69 3.45
C LYS A 66 17.70 6.17 2.23
N ALA A 67 16.68 5.38 2.46
CA ALA A 67 15.83 4.84 1.40
C ALA A 67 14.53 5.63 1.31
N TYR A 68 14.05 5.83 0.08
CA TYR A 68 12.78 6.49 -0.18
C TYR A 68 11.93 5.59 -1.07
N VAL A 69 10.69 5.33 -0.64
CA VAL A 69 9.72 4.51 -1.35
C VAL A 69 8.57 5.38 -1.78
N ASN A 70 8.32 5.46 -3.09
CA ASN A 70 7.30 6.33 -3.69
C ASN A 70 7.40 7.80 -3.21
N GLY A 71 8.62 8.27 -2.93
CA GLY A 71 8.89 9.64 -2.49
C GLY A 71 8.95 9.85 -0.97
N ALA A 72 8.55 8.87 -0.15
CA ALA A 72 8.59 8.98 1.31
C ALA A 72 9.80 8.26 1.90
N GLU A 73 10.51 8.90 2.84
CA GLU A 73 11.61 8.27 3.58
C GLU A 73 11.08 7.02 4.32
N THR A 74 11.75 5.89 4.14
CA THR A 74 11.34 4.60 4.68
C THR A 74 12.56 3.87 5.23
N ALA A 75 12.51 3.43 6.49
CA ALA A 75 13.57 2.63 7.06
C ALA A 75 13.57 1.21 6.46
N LEU A 76 14.65 0.84 5.77
CA LEU A 76 14.85 -0.52 5.25
C LEU A 76 15.92 -1.23 6.07
N SER A 77 15.52 -2.26 6.83
CA SER A 77 16.47 -3.11 7.54
C SER A 77 17.29 -3.92 6.55
N ALA A 78 18.62 -3.88 6.68
CA ALA A 78 19.55 -4.61 5.82
C ALA A 78 19.28 -4.40 4.32
N LEU A 79 18.86 -3.20 3.93
CA LEU A 79 18.50 -2.86 2.54
C LEU A 79 17.55 -3.89 1.91
N THR A 80 16.60 -4.37 2.70
CA THR A 80 15.62 -5.38 2.28
C THR A 80 14.23 -4.78 2.31
N PHE A 81 13.45 -5.05 1.27
CA PHE A 81 12.03 -4.70 1.20
C PHE A 81 11.17 -5.96 1.16
N THR A 82 10.13 -5.96 1.99
CA THR A 82 9.01 -6.91 1.96
C THR A 82 7.72 -6.11 2.01
N THR A 83 6.65 -6.66 1.45
CA THR A 83 5.33 -6.02 1.52
C THR A 83 4.23 -7.06 1.54
N LYS A 84 3.09 -6.71 2.14
CA LYS A 84 1.83 -7.47 2.08
C LYS A 84 0.86 -6.90 1.04
N THR A 85 1.20 -5.77 0.42
CA THR A 85 0.34 -5.07 -0.54
C THR A 85 0.91 -5.26 -1.93
N ALA A 86 0.13 -5.85 -2.82
CA ALA A 86 0.51 -5.96 -4.23
C ALA A 86 0.56 -4.57 -4.88
N GLY A 87 1.49 -4.38 -5.81
CA GLY A 87 1.68 -3.11 -6.48
C GLY A 87 3.11 -2.85 -6.91
N THR A 88 3.33 -1.69 -7.52
CA THR A 88 4.63 -1.23 -7.99
C THR A 88 5.19 -0.20 -7.03
N TYR A 89 6.42 -0.42 -6.58
CA TYR A 89 7.12 0.42 -5.63
C TYR A 89 8.39 0.97 -6.27
N LYS A 90 8.54 2.29 -6.23
CA LYS A 90 9.70 3.01 -6.77
C LYS A 90 10.62 3.39 -5.62
N PHE A 91 11.90 3.03 -5.75
CA PHE A 91 12.93 3.24 -4.75
C PHE A 91 13.99 4.18 -5.28
N TYR A 92 14.46 5.07 -4.43
CA TYR A 92 15.76 5.72 -4.60
C TYR A 92 16.44 5.84 -3.24
N PHE A 93 17.75 6.03 -3.27
CA PHE A 93 18.56 6.13 -2.07
C PHE A 93 19.32 7.45 -2.07
N THR A 94 19.57 7.98 -0.87
CA THR A 94 20.47 9.11 -0.68
C THR A 94 21.60 8.74 0.26
N TYR A 95 22.78 9.27 -0.01
CA TYR A 95 24.00 9.03 0.76
C TYR A 95 24.67 10.37 1.05
N GLU A 96 24.93 10.63 2.33
CA GLU A 96 25.72 11.79 2.75
C GLU A 96 27.19 11.38 2.73
N TRP A 97 27.98 11.99 1.85
CA TRP A 97 29.40 11.71 1.74
C TRP A 97 30.22 12.65 2.64
N LYS A 98 31.51 12.36 2.83
CA LYS A 98 32.35 12.95 3.88
C LYS A 98 32.42 14.48 3.94
N THR A 99 32.15 15.20 2.85
CA THR A 99 32.10 16.68 2.87
C THR A 99 30.72 17.24 3.23
N GLY A 100 29.75 16.39 3.59
CA GLY A 100 28.38 16.78 3.95
C GLY A 100 27.44 16.90 2.75
N GLU A 101 27.92 16.67 1.53
CA GLU A 101 27.07 16.69 0.34
C GLU A 101 26.26 15.39 0.22
N THR A 102 24.96 15.53 -0.07
CA THR A 102 24.05 14.40 -0.25
C THR A 102 23.88 14.09 -1.72
N VAL A 103 24.23 12.87 -2.12
CA VAL A 103 24.04 12.36 -3.48
C VAL A 103 22.81 11.43 -3.57
N LYS A 104 22.16 11.41 -4.74
CA LYS A 104 20.96 10.60 -5.01
C LYS A 104 21.26 9.50 -6.03
N SER A 105 20.73 8.30 -5.81
CA SER A 105 20.85 7.17 -6.74
C SER A 105 19.89 7.27 -7.94
N ASN A 106 20.06 6.39 -8.92
CA ASN A 106 19.00 6.09 -9.89
C ASN A 106 17.75 5.53 -9.19
N GLU A 107 16.60 5.65 -9.85
CA GLU A 107 15.36 5.01 -9.42
C GLU A 107 15.40 3.52 -9.76
N VAL A 108 14.86 2.69 -8.87
CA VAL A 108 14.75 1.23 -9.01
C VAL A 108 13.32 0.82 -8.70
N THR A 109 12.77 -0.12 -9.45
CA THR A 109 11.38 -0.56 -9.28
C THR A 109 11.33 -1.98 -8.72
N VAL A 110 10.47 -2.20 -7.73
CA VAL A 110 10.07 -3.54 -7.28
C VAL A 110 8.58 -3.72 -7.54
N THR A 111 8.23 -4.79 -8.24
CA THR A 111 6.83 -5.20 -8.46
C THR A 111 6.48 -6.30 -7.47
N ALA A 112 5.56 -6.02 -6.55
CA ALA A 112 4.99 -7.03 -5.67
C ALA A 112 3.74 -7.61 -6.32
N LYS A 113 3.81 -8.87 -6.75
CA LYS A 113 2.67 -9.64 -7.25
C LYS A 113 1.86 -10.15 -6.06
N ALA A 114 0.54 -10.25 -6.21
CA ALA A 114 -0.27 -10.92 -5.19
C ALA A 114 0.23 -12.36 -5.00
N ALA A 115 0.20 -12.87 -3.77
CA ALA A 115 0.56 -14.26 -3.51
C ALA A 115 -0.35 -15.19 -4.29
N GLU A 116 0.24 -16.01 -5.16
CA GLU A 116 -0.46 -17.16 -5.73
C GLU A 116 -0.86 -18.06 -4.56
N GLN A 117 -2.16 -18.15 -4.36
CA GLN A 117 -2.76 -19.07 -3.41
C GLN A 117 -3.54 -20.04 -4.27
N SER A 118 -2.92 -21.17 -4.59
CA SER A 118 -3.59 -22.30 -5.21
C SER A 118 -4.58 -22.90 -4.21
N GLY A 119 -5.86 -22.81 -4.54
CA GLY A 119 -6.93 -23.57 -3.96
C GLY A 119 -7.69 -24.30 -5.08
N ASP A 120 -8.62 -25.13 -4.70
CA ASP A 120 -9.60 -25.81 -5.55
C ASP A 120 -10.93 -25.02 -5.63
N GLY A 121 -10.93 -23.71 -5.35
CA GLY A 121 -12.16 -22.95 -5.15
C GLY A 121 -12.73 -22.99 -3.73
N SER A 122 -12.22 -23.84 -2.82
CA SER A 122 -12.88 -24.11 -1.52
C SER A 122 -12.59 -23.09 -0.42
N GLY A 123 -11.61 -22.22 -0.62
CA GLY A 123 -11.16 -21.26 0.40
C GLY A 123 -11.80 -19.88 0.31
N LEU A 124 -12.25 -19.46 -0.89
CA LEU A 124 -12.80 -18.13 -1.12
C LEU A 124 -14.28 -18.08 -0.75
N THR A 125 -14.63 -17.24 0.22
CA THR A 125 -16.01 -16.96 0.58
C THR A 125 -16.30 -15.47 0.49
N MET A 126 -17.54 -15.16 0.12
CA MET A 126 -18.10 -13.83 0.22
C MET A 126 -19.28 -13.92 1.17
N GLU A 127 -19.36 -12.97 2.10
CA GLU A 127 -20.49 -12.79 3.01
C GLU A 127 -21.06 -11.39 2.79
N VAL A 128 -22.35 -11.22 3.04
CA VAL A 128 -23.03 -9.92 3.00
C VAL A 128 -23.80 -9.74 4.30
N ASP A 129 -23.81 -8.53 4.84
CA ASP A 129 -24.57 -8.19 6.05
C ASP A 129 -26.09 -8.20 5.82
N ASN A 130 -26.53 -7.67 4.67
CA ASN A 130 -27.92 -7.51 4.28
C ASN A 130 -28.15 -7.99 2.85
N THR A 131 -29.09 -8.92 2.68
CA THR A 131 -29.53 -9.42 1.37
C THR A 131 -30.75 -8.67 0.83
N VAL A 132 -31.38 -7.83 1.65
CA VAL A 132 -32.50 -6.96 1.24
C VAL A 132 -32.21 -5.55 1.74
N ILE A 133 -32.24 -4.57 0.85
CA ILE A 133 -31.93 -3.17 1.18
C ILE A 133 -32.97 -2.22 0.55
N PRO A 134 -33.37 -1.13 1.23
CA PRO A 134 -34.21 -0.11 0.62
C PRO A 134 -33.45 0.67 -0.44
N ILE A 135 -34.14 1.07 -1.50
CA ILE A 135 -33.61 1.93 -2.57
C ILE A 135 -33.07 3.25 -1.99
N ASN A 136 -31.94 3.74 -2.53
CA ASN A 136 -31.24 4.99 -2.15
C ASN A 136 -30.65 5.05 -0.73
N THR A 137 -31.28 4.46 0.28
CA THR A 137 -30.89 4.58 1.70
C THR A 137 -30.23 3.32 2.24
N GLY A 138 -30.54 2.17 1.67
CA GLY A 138 -30.07 0.87 2.12
C GLY A 138 -28.66 0.55 1.65
N ARG A 139 -27.93 -0.21 2.47
CA ARG A 139 -26.53 -0.59 2.20
C ARG A 139 -26.30 -2.07 2.46
N ALA A 140 -25.68 -2.75 1.51
CA ALA A 140 -25.16 -4.11 1.65
C ALA A 140 -23.63 -4.06 1.69
N THR A 141 -23.02 -4.48 2.79
CA THR A 141 -21.57 -4.51 3.01
C THR A 141 -21.07 -5.93 2.83
N PHE A 142 -20.09 -6.13 1.95
CA PHE A 142 -19.51 -7.44 1.70
C PHE A 142 -18.26 -7.67 2.53
N THR A 143 -18.08 -8.90 3.01
CA THR A 143 -16.84 -9.37 3.62
C THR A 143 -16.28 -10.49 2.77
N ILE A 144 -15.10 -10.25 2.18
CA ILE A 144 -14.39 -11.24 1.37
C ILE A 144 -13.41 -11.95 2.30
N LYS A 145 -13.49 -13.29 2.35
CA LYS A 145 -12.56 -14.12 3.11
C LYS A 145 -11.89 -15.13 2.20
N PHE A 146 -10.62 -15.40 2.48
CA PHE A 146 -9.89 -16.49 1.87
C PHE A 146 -9.30 -17.36 2.99
N ASN A 147 -9.62 -18.66 2.97
CA ASN A 147 -9.29 -19.61 4.04
C ASN A 147 -9.70 -19.08 5.44
N GLY A 148 -10.90 -18.50 5.52
CA GLY A 148 -11.47 -17.93 6.75
C GLY A 148 -10.90 -16.58 7.19
N LYS A 149 -9.86 -16.04 6.52
CA LYS A 149 -9.27 -14.73 6.84
C LYS A 149 -9.80 -13.65 5.92
N VAL A 150 -10.11 -12.48 6.49
CA VAL A 150 -10.57 -11.32 5.70
C VAL A 150 -9.47 -10.84 4.77
N VAL A 151 -9.83 -10.62 3.50
CA VAL A 151 -8.94 -10.09 2.45
C VAL A 151 -9.29 -8.64 2.18
N GLU A 152 -8.33 -7.73 2.39
CA GLU A 152 -8.56 -6.29 2.23
C GLU A 152 -8.38 -5.79 0.78
N SER A 153 -7.61 -6.49 -0.05
CA SER A 153 -7.34 -6.06 -1.44
C SER A 153 -6.92 -7.24 -2.33
N GLY A 154 -6.87 -7.02 -3.65
CA GLY A 154 -6.43 -8.03 -4.63
C GLY A 154 -7.54 -8.90 -5.22
N TYR A 155 -8.80 -8.68 -4.84
CA TYR A 155 -9.97 -9.34 -5.43
C TYR A 155 -10.67 -8.45 -6.46
N LYS A 156 -11.47 -9.09 -7.33
CA LYS A 156 -12.35 -8.42 -8.30
C LYS A 156 -13.80 -8.80 -8.02
N ILE A 157 -14.67 -7.80 -7.95
CA ILE A 157 -16.11 -8.02 -7.76
C ILE A 157 -16.81 -7.93 -9.10
N TYR A 158 -17.74 -8.85 -9.34
CA TYR A 158 -18.61 -8.86 -10.51
C TYR A 158 -20.04 -8.66 -10.06
N LYS A 159 -20.70 -7.66 -10.62
CA LYS A 159 -22.13 -7.38 -10.43
C LYS A 159 -22.85 -7.79 -11.71
N ASN A 160 -23.85 -8.68 -11.60
CA ASN A 160 -24.61 -9.22 -12.74
C ASN A 160 -23.69 -9.75 -13.88
N GLY A 161 -22.54 -10.33 -13.53
CA GLY A 161 -21.58 -10.86 -14.50
C GLY A 161 -20.54 -9.86 -15.02
N THR A 162 -20.63 -8.57 -14.68
CA THR A 162 -19.69 -7.55 -15.13
C THR A 162 -18.76 -7.10 -14.00
N GLU A 163 -17.45 -7.08 -14.26
CA GLU A 163 -16.45 -6.58 -13.30
C GLU A 163 -16.80 -5.13 -12.91
N THR A 164 -16.96 -4.88 -11.61
CA THR A 164 -17.43 -3.60 -11.08
C THR A 164 -16.61 -3.22 -9.86
N LYS A 165 -16.15 -1.97 -9.83
CA LYS A 165 -15.49 -1.40 -8.64
C LYS A 165 -16.54 -0.84 -7.69
N LEU A 166 -16.69 -1.47 -6.52
CA LEU A 166 -17.54 -0.97 -5.45
C LEU A 166 -16.79 0.04 -4.57
N PRO A 167 -17.48 1.04 -3.99
CA PRO A 167 -16.92 1.88 -2.95
C PRO A 167 -16.60 1.05 -1.69
N THR A 168 -15.71 1.56 -0.84
CA THR A 168 -15.29 0.89 0.42
C THR A 168 -15.61 1.76 1.63
N ASP A 169 -15.94 1.13 2.75
CA ASP A 169 -16.16 1.82 4.02
C ASP A 169 -14.84 2.11 4.76
N ALA A 170 -14.93 2.69 5.97
CA ALA A 170 -13.77 3.00 6.80
C ALA A 170 -12.90 1.78 7.17
N ASN A 171 -13.47 0.57 7.12
CA ASN A 171 -12.79 -0.69 7.37
C ASN A 171 -12.31 -1.36 6.07
N LYS A 172 -12.30 -0.63 4.95
CA LYS A 172 -11.96 -1.10 3.61
C LYS A 172 -12.86 -2.23 3.10
N LYS A 173 -14.06 -2.39 3.66
CA LYS A 173 -15.03 -3.38 3.18
C LYS A 173 -15.84 -2.79 2.03
N PRO A 174 -15.97 -3.50 0.90
CA PRO A 174 -16.75 -3.00 -0.22
C PRO A 174 -18.23 -3.02 0.12
N TYR A 175 -18.97 -2.02 -0.33
CA TYR A 175 -20.42 -1.94 -0.10
C TYR A 175 -21.18 -1.57 -1.37
N PHE A 176 -22.46 -1.96 -1.40
CA PHE A 176 -23.38 -1.71 -2.49
C PHE A 176 -24.58 -0.89 -2.00
N VAL A 177 -24.92 0.12 -2.82
CA VAL A 177 -26.14 0.92 -2.76
C VAL A 177 -26.70 0.99 -4.19
N SER A 178 -28.01 1.09 -4.34
CA SER A 178 -28.65 1.15 -5.65
C SER A 178 -29.71 2.24 -5.70
N LYS A 179 -29.83 2.86 -6.88
CA LYS A 179 -30.92 3.76 -7.25
C LYS A 179 -32.04 3.06 -8.01
N ASP A 180 -31.81 1.81 -8.39
CA ASP A 180 -32.77 0.98 -9.11
C ASP A 180 -33.21 -0.17 -8.22
N THR A 181 -34.52 -0.45 -8.24
CA THR A 181 -35.08 -1.66 -7.61
C THR A 181 -34.76 -2.90 -8.43
N GLY A 182 -34.69 -4.05 -7.77
CA GLY A 182 -34.48 -5.33 -8.42
C GLY A 182 -33.45 -6.19 -7.70
N THR A 183 -33.17 -7.36 -8.28
CA THR A 183 -32.21 -8.32 -7.73
C THR A 183 -30.86 -8.15 -8.43
N PHE A 184 -29.82 -7.93 -7.63
CA PHE A 184 -28.45 -7.82 -8.10
C PHE A 184 -27.66 -9.02 -7.60
N THR A 185 -26.95 -9.69 -8.52
CA THR A 185 -26.10 -10.83 -8.21
C THR A 185 -24.65 -10.39 -8.15
N PHE A 186 -23.94 -10.89 -7.14
CA PHE A 186 -22.54 -10.57 -6.90
C PHE A 186 -21.73 -11.85 -6.78
N TYR A 187 -20.56 -11.87 -7.41
CA TYR A 187 -19.52 -12.85 -7.09
C TYR A 187 -18.17 -12.16 -7.08
N VAL A 188 -17.22 -12.80 -6.41
CA VAL A 188 -15.85 -12.32 -6.32
C VAL A 188 -14.92 -13.33 -6.98
N THR A 189 -13.89 -12.82 -7.64
CA THR A 189 -12.72 -13.61 -8.01
C THR A 189 -11.51 -13.11 -7.25
N TYR A 190 -10.64 -14.04 -6.90
CA TYR A 190 -9.39 -13.75 -6.22
C TYR A 190 -8.30 -14.58 -6.90
N ASN A 191 -7.15 -13.98 -7.22
CA ASN A 191 -6.02 -14.65 -7.86
C ASN A 191 -6.35 -15.42 -9.17
N ILE A 192 -7.40 -15.01 -9.91
CA ILE A 192 -7.80 -15.47 -11.25
C ILE A 192 -8.34 -16.93 -11.30
N THR A 193 -7.89 -17.82 -10.42
CA THR A 193 -8.31 -19.23 -10.37
C THR A 193 -9.49 -19.47 -9.42
N GLU A 194 -9.65 -18.64 -8.39
CA GLU A 194 -10.69 -18.81 -7.36
C GLU A 194 -11.88 -17.90 -7.66
N SER A 195 -13.09 -18.47 -7.60
CA SER A 195 -14.30 -17.71 -7.84
C SER A 195 -15.48 -18.20 -7.01
N THR A 196 -16.23 -17.27 -6.43
CA THR A 196 -17.53 -17.56 -5.85
C THR A 196 -18.65 -17.56 -6.91
N LYS A 197 -18.33 -17.60 -8.21
CA LYS A 197 -19.33 -17.56 -9.30
C LYS A 197 -20.34 -18.70 -9.23
N ASN A 198 -19.94 -19.86 -8.72
CA ASN A 198 -20.83 -21.01 -8.52
C ASN A 198 -21.75 -20.85 -7.30
N LYS A 199 -21.49 -19.85 -6.44
CA LYS A 199 -22.29 -19.50 -5.25
C LYS A 199 -22.40 -17.97 -5.14
N PRO A 200 -23.08 -17.30 -6.10
CA PRO A 200 -23.21 -15.85 -6.07
C PRO A 200 -24.13 -15.42 -4.92
N ILE A 201 -23.90 -14.21 -4.40
CA ILE A 201 -24.81 -13.57 -3.45
C ILE A 201 -25.82 -12.74 -4.23
N SER A 202 -27.09 -12.87 -3.87
CA SER A 202 -28.17 -12.02 -4.38
C SER A 202 -28.54 -10.97 -3.35
N VAL A 203 -28.54 -9.70 -3.75
CA VAL A 203 -29.05 -8.58 -2.96
C VAL A 203 -30.28 -8.02 -3.66
N GLN A 204 -31.41 -8.01 -2.96
CA GLN A 204 -32.66 -7.45 -3.44
C GLN A 204 -32.79 -5.99 -2.98
N VAL A 205 -33.03 -5.10 -3.94
CA VAL A 205 -33.31 -3.69 -3.68
C VAL A 205 -34.80 -3.46 -3.83
N ILE A 206 -35.45 -3.07 -2.73
CA ILE A 206 -36.90 -2.85 -2.68
C ILE A 206 -37.20 -1.36 -2.59
N ASN A 207 -38.34 -0.96 -3.15
CA ASN A 207 -38.91 0.35 -2.87
C ASN A 207 -39.68 0.24 -1.55
N ASP A 208 -39.12 0.80 -0.49
CA ASP A 208 -39.75 0.83 0.83
C ASP A 208 -40.73 2.02 0.88
N ALA A 209 -41.72 1.99 -0.01
CA ALA A 209 -42.83 2.93 0.08
C ALA A 209 -43.64 2.54 1.31
N ILE A 210 -43.60 3.39 2.34
CA ILE A 210 -44.54 3.28 3.47
C ILE A 210 -45.95 3.33 2.83
N PRO A 211 -46.80 2.30 3.01
CA PRO A 211 -48.15 2.36 2.47
C PRO A 211 -48.83 3.60 3.04
N ASP A 212 -49.44 4.40 2.16
CA ASP A 212 -50.20 5.57 2.59
C ASP A 212 -51.18 5.12 3.67
N ARG A 213 -51.18 5.84 4.80
CA ARG A 213 -52.17 5.62 5.85
C ARG A 213 -53.52 5.76 5.16
N ALA A 214 -54.35 4.72 5.24
CA ALA A 214 -55.71 4.77 4.72
C ALA A 214 -56.36 6.08 5.19
N GLU A 215 -56.93 6.84 4.25
CA GLU A 215 -57.64 8.08 4.58
C GLU A 215 -58.61 7.78 5.71
N ASP A 216 -58.53 8.58 6.79
CA ASP A 216 -59.52 8.48 7.85
C ASP A 216 -60.87 8.78 7.21
N PRO A 217 -61.84 7.84 7.19
CA PRO A 217 -63.13 8.07 6.57
C PRO A 217 -63.92 9.20 7.24
N ASN A 218 -63.47 9.67 8.42
CA ASN A 218 -64.08 10.78 9.12
C ASN A 218 -63.04 11.63 9.89
N PRO A 219 -62.25 12.47 9.20
CA PRO A 219 -61.14 13.21 9.79
C PRO A 219 -61.58 14.31 10.77
N THR A 220 -62.87 14.64 10.81
CA THR A 220 -63.45 15.65 11.71
C THR A 220 -64.16 15.05 12.92
N SER A 221 -64.25 13.73 13.03
CA SER A 221 -64.89 13.06 14.16
C SER A 221 -63.99 13.11 15.40
N THR A 222 -64.35 13.95 16.37
CA THR A 222 -63.79 13.93 17.73
C THR A 222 -64.38 12.82 18.62
N SER A 223 -65.23 11.95 18.06
CA SER A 223 -65.89 10.88 18.80
C SER A 223 -65.02 9.62 18.87
N PHE A 224 -64.55 9.29 20.07
CA PHE A 224 -63.90 8.00 20.34
C PHE A 224 -64.95 6.89 20.32
N LYS A 225 -65.03 6.11 19.23
CA LYS A 225 -65.79 4.85 19.26
C LYS A 225 -65.06 3.88 20.19
N ARG A 226 -65.54 3.75 21.44
CA ARG A 226 -65.06 2.72 22.38
C ARG A 226 -65.27 1.35 21.74
N ARG A 227 -64.21 0.69 21.28
CA ARG A 227 -64.27 -0.74 20.96
C ARG A 227 -64.23 -1.48 22.29
N ALA A 228 -65.36 -2.05 22.69
CA ALA A 228 -65.38 -2.96 23.82
C ALA A 228 -64.54 -4.19 23.46
N MET A 229 -63.42 -4.37 24.13
CA MET A 229 -62.60 -5.58 24.01
C MET A 229 -63.30 -6.67 24.83
N VAL A 230 -64.01 -7.57 24.15
CA VAL A 230 -64.61 -8.75 24.79
C VAL A 230 -63.51 -9.80 24.92
N MET A 231 -62.98 -10.02 26.13
CA MET A 231 -62.09 -11.13 26.43
C MET A 231 -62.91 -12.30 26.95
N GLN A 232 -62.94 -13.41 26.21
CA GLN A 232 -63.54 -14.66 26.66
C GLN A 232 -62.48 -15.48 27.41
N PHE A 233 -62.68 -15.70 28.71
CA PHE A 233 -61.92 -16.68 29.48
C PHE A 233 -62.64 -18.03 29.41
N THR A 234 -62.10 -18.98 28.67
CA THR A 234 -62.53 -20.38 28.74
C THR A 234 -61.83 -21.06 29.91
N GLY A 235 -62.43 -21.03 31.09
CA GLY A 235 -62.06 -21.89 32.20
C GLY A 235 -62.75 -23.25 32.06
N THR A 236 -61.99 -24.33 31.90
CA THR A 236 -62.46 -25.70 32.06
C THR A 236 -62.39 -26.07 33.55
N ASN A 237 -63.55 -26.41 34.13
CA ASN A 237 -63.62 -27.17 35.39
C ASN A 237 -63.25 -28.63 35.14
#